data_AF-F8GXK0-F1
#
_entry.id   AF-F8GXK0-F1
#
_cell.length_a   1.000
_cell.length_b   1.000
_cell.length_c   1.000
_cell.angle_alpha   90.00
_cell.angle_beta   90.00
_cell.angle_gamma   90.00
#
_symmetry.space_group_name_H-M   'P 1'
#
loop_
_entity.id
_entity.type
_entity.pdbx_description
1 polymer ?
#
loop_
_entity_poly.entity_id
_entity_poly.type
_entity_poly.pdbx_seq_one_letter_code
_entity_poly.pdbx_strand_id
1 'polypeptide(L)' 'MADYGLNMEELAAAGCFDPPPPPPPPPPPPPAPAPVVCYRNAAGQSWDGQGEMPDWLRRAVNAGQSKEFYRVG' A
#
# COMPACT_ATOMS: atom_id res chain seq x y z
N MET A 1 20.80 15.87 -55.26
CA MET A 1 20.65 15.16 -53.97
C MET A 1 21.72 15.74 -53.06
N ALA A 2 21.35 16.36 -51.94
CA ALA A 2 22.33 16.92 -51.02
C ALA A 2 23.05 15.76 -50.32
N ASP A 3 24.33 15.61 -50.62
CA ASP A 3 25.22 14.71 -49.90
C ASP A 3 25.60 15.42 -48.60
N TYR A 4 24.92 15.06 -47.51
CA TYR A 4 25.03 15.81 -46.25
C TYR A 4 26.32 15.53 -45.46
N GLY A 5 27.30 14.80 -46.02
CA GLY A 5 28.63 14.65 -45.42
C GLY A 5 28.65 14.14 -43.97
N LEU A 6 27.55 13.55 -43.48
CA LEU A 6 27.45 13.06 -42.11
C LEU A 6 28.07 11.67 -42.06
N ASN A 7 29.22 11.57 -41.40
CA ASN A 7 29.90 10.32 -41.15
C ASN A 7 29.33 9.61 -39.90
N MET A 8 29.66 8.33 -39.73
CA MET A 8 29.21 7.56 -38.56
C MET A 8 29.75 8.11 -37.23
N GLU A 9 30.85 8.84 -37.28
CA GLU A 9 31.56 9.42 -36.13
C GLU A 9 30.74 10.56 -35.52
N GLU A 10 30.19 11.45 -36.36
CA GLU A 10 29.30 12.54 -35.96
C GLU A 10 28.00 12.01 -35.36
N LEU A 11 27.47 10.91 -35.92
CA LEU A 11 26.26 10.29 -35.40
C LEU A 11 26.50 9.64 -34.02
N ALA A 12 27.69 9.08 -33.81
CA ALA A 12 28.13 8.58 -32.52
C ALA A 12 28.41 9.70 -31.52
N ALA A 13 29.07 10.79 -31.95
CA ALA A 13 29.33 11.96 -31.12
C ALA A 13 28.05 12.69 -30.69
N ALA A 14 27.02 12.67 -31.54
CA ALA A 14 25.68 13.19 -31.23
C ALA A 14 24.89 12.30 -30.25
N GLY A 15 25.44 11.15 -29.83
CA GLY A 15 24.77 10.25 -28.87
C GLY A 15 23.55 9.56 -29.47
N CYS A 16 23.47 9.43 -30.81
CA CYS A 16 22.32 8.83 -31.49
C CYS A 16 22.13 7.34 -31.13
N PHE A 17 23.17 6.71 -30.57
CA PHE A 17 23.18 5.32 -30.12
C PHE A 17 23.22 5.17 -28.60
N ASP A 18 23.12 6.26 -27.84
CA ASP A 18 23.08 6.18 -26.38
C ASP A 18 21.80 5.44 -25.95
N PRO A 19 21.91 4.45 -25.05
CA PRO A 19 20.73 3.78 -24.54
C PRO A 19 19.80 4.80 -23.86
N PRO A 20 18.47 4.65 -23.97
CA PRO A 20 17.56 5.57 -23.30
C PRO A 20 17.84 5.54 -21.80
N PRO A 21 17.67 6.68 -21.10
CA PRO A 21 17.84 6.72 -19.66
C PRO A 21 16.93 5.67 -19.00
N PRO A 22 17.38 5.06 -17.88
CA PRO A 22 16.56 4.09 -17.19
C PRO A 22 15.20 4.69 -16.81
N PRO A 23 14.13 3.90 -16.82
CA PRO A 23 12.83 4.40 -16.39
C PRO A 23 12.91 4.92 -14.95
N PRO A 24 12.11 5.94 -14.59
CA PRO A 24 12.06 6.41 -13.21
C PRO A 24 11.67 5.25 -12.28
N PRO A 25 12.15 5.25 -11.02
CA PRO A 25 11.75 4.24 -10.06
C PRO A 25 10.23 4.25 -9.89
N PRO A 26 9.61 3.08 -9.65
CA PRO A 26 8.18 3.01 -9.37
C PRO A 26 7.85 3.88 -8.15
N PRO A 27 6.64 4.48 -8.08
CA PRO A 27 6.22 5.19 -6.89
C PRO A 27 6.25 4.24 -5.68
N PRO A 28 6.52 4.76 -4.47
CA PRO A 28 6.47 3.93 -3.27
C PRO A 28 5.08 3.29 -3.13
N PRO A 29 4.99 2.07 -2.58
CA PRO A 29 3.69 1.45 -2.31
C PRO A 29 2.87 2.35 -1.37
N PRO A 30 1.54 2.36 -1.48
CA PRO A 30 0.71 3.07 -0.52
C PRO A 30 1.02 2.57 0.89
N PRO A 31 0.96 3.45 1.92
CA PRO A 31 1.14 3.01 3.29
C PRO A 31 0.11 1.91 3.59
N ALA A 32 0.56 0.82 4.21
CA ALA A 32 -0.35 -0.22 4.69
C ALA A 32 -1.45 0.44 5.55
N PRO A 33 -2.72 0.07 5.40
CA PRO A 33 -3.76 0.59 6.27
C PRO A 33 -3.33 0.32 7.71
N ALA A 34 -3.32 1.35 8.56
CA ALA A 34 -3.11 1.18 9.98
C ALA A 34 -4.09 0.09 10.47
N PRO A 35 -3.68 -0.79 11.39
CA PRO A 35 -4.60 -1.81 11.90
C PRO A 35 -5.75 -1.09 12.59
N VAL A 36 -6.87 -0.95 11.87
CA VAL A 36 -8.18 -0.71 12.47
C VAL A 36 -8.35 -1.87 13.44
N VAL A 37 -8.38 -1.55 14.73
CA VAL A 37 -8.42 -2.58 15.77
C VAL A 37 -9.79 -3.25 15.69
N CYS A 38 -9.87 -4.32 14.90
CA CYS A 38 -11.09 -5.08 14.68
C CYS A 38 -11.27 -6.07 15.83
N TYR A 39 -12.29 -5.90 16.65
CA TYR A 39 -12.75 -6.87 17.63
C TYR A 39 -13.73 -7.84 16.95
N ARG A 40 -13.64 -9.16 17.17
CA ARG A 40 -14.55 -10.16 16.60
C ARG A 40 -14.95 -11.20 17.64
N ASN A 41 -16.22 -11.60 17.65
CA ASN A 41 -16.71 -12.68 18.50
C ASN A 41 -16.91 -14.02 17.75
N ALA A 42 -17.20 -15.09 18.51
CA ALA A 42 -17.44 -16.43 17.95
C ALA A 42 -18.70 -16.51 17.06
N ALA A 43 -19.65 -15.58 17.22
CA ALA A 43 -20.83 -15.46 16.36
C ALA A 43 -20.51 -14.76 15.02
N GLY A 44 -19.27 -14.35 14.79
CA GLY A 44 -18.83 -13.69 13.57
C GLY A 44 -19.13 -12.19 13.52
N GLN A 45 -19.60 -11.59 14.60
CA GLN A 45 -19.81 -10.14 14.70
C GLN A 45 -18.46 -9.44 14.90
N SER A 46 -18.25 -8.34 14.20
CA SER A 46 -17.03 -7.55 14.25
C SER A 46 -17.31 -6.10 14.66
N TRP A 47 -16.35 -5.46 15.32
CA TRP A 47 -16.40 -4.06 15.70
C TRP A 47 -15.03 -3.43 15.50
N ASP A 48 -14.94 -2.36 14.72
CA ASP A 48 -13.69 -1.67 14.37
C ASP A 48 -13.13 -0.76 15.50
N GLY A 49 -13.79 -0.74 16.66
CA GLY A 49 -13.39 0.07 17.80
C GLY A 49 -13.84 1.54 17.70
N GLN A 50 -14.60 1.93 16.67
CA GLN A 50 -15.21 3.24 16.57
C GLN A 50 -16.70 3.21 16.94
N GLY A 51 -17.19 4.33 17.46
CA GLY A 51 -18.60 4.50 17.81
C GLY A 51 -19.02 3.77 19.08
N GLU A 52 -20.31 3.45 19.18
CA GLU A 52 -20.87 2.80 20.35
C GLU A 52 -20.43 1.33 20.45
N MET A 53 -20.03 0.91 21.66
CA MET A 53 -19.69 -0.49 21.93
C MET A 53 -20.93 -1.38 21.77
N PRO A 54 -20.91 -2.38 20.86
CA PRO A 54 -22.07 -3.19 20.55
C PRO A 54 -22.47 -4.10 21.72
N ASP A 55 -23.74 -4.51 21.74
CA ASP A 55 -24.33 -5.29 22.84
C ASP A 55 -23.55 -6.55 23.18
N TRP A 56 -23.02 -7.27 22.18
CA TRP A 56 -22.26 -8.49 22.40
C TRP A 56 -20.95 -8.22 23.18
N LEU A 57 -20.25 -7.12 22.86
CA LEU A 57 -19.01 -6.75 23.53
C LEU A 57 -19.29 -6.16 24.91
N ARG A 58 -20.36 -5.38 25.03
CA ARG A 58 -20.85 -4.84 26.30
C ARG A 58 -21.22 -5.96 27.27
N ARG A 59 -21.95 -6.99 26.81
CA ARG A 59 -22.29 -8.18 27.61
C ARG A 59 -21.05 -8.96 28.03
N ALA A 60 -20.09 -9.18 27.13
CA ALA A 60 -18.85 -9.87 27.45
C ALA A 60 -18.01 -9.13 28.51
N VAL A 61 -17.89 -7.81 28.40
CA VAL A 61 -17.19 -6.98 29.41
C VAL A 61 -17.93 -6.98 30.75
N ASN A 62 -19.27 -6.89 30.74
CA ASN A 62 -20.07 -7.01 31.96
C ASN A 62 -19.96 -8.41 32.62
N ALA A 63 -19.70 -9.44 31.83
CA ALA A 63 -19.41 -10.79 32.31
C ALA A 63 -17.96 -10.96 32.82
N GLY A 64 -17.16 -9.89 32.83
CA GLY A 64 -15.78 -9.89 33.32
C GLY A 64 -14.73 -10.29 32.27
N GLN A 65 -15.10 -10.44 30.99
CA GLN A 65 -14.12 -10.69 29.94
C GLN A 65 -13.46 -9.39 29.45
N SER A 66 -12.15 -9.43 29.24
CA SER A 66 -11.42 -8.32 28.63
C SER A 66 -11.77 -8.17 27.16
N LYS A 67 -12.05 -6.94 26.71
CA LYS A 67 -12.25 -6.63 25.28
C LYS A 67 -11.09 -7.08 24.39
N GLU A 68 -9.88 -7.12 24.93
CA GLU A 68 -8.67 -7.57 24.24
C GLU A 68 -8.75 -9.03 23.79
N PHE A 69 -9.51 -9.88 24.49
CA PHE A 69 -9.77 -11.27 24.08
C PHE A 69 -10.45 -11.34 22.70
N TYR A 70 -11.25 -10.32 22.39
CA TYR A 70 -11.96 -10.23 21.13
C TYR A 70 -11.14 -9.51 20.05
N ARG A 71 -9.98 -8.94 20.38
CA ARG A 71 -9.16 -8.21 19.41
C ARG A 71 -8.60 -9.17 18.36
N VAL A 72 -8.88 -8.89 17.10
CA VAL A 72 -8.27 -9.54 15.92
C VAL A 72 -7.13 -8.65 15.45
N GLY A 73 -5.95 -9.25 15.37
CA GLY A 73 -4.72 -8.64 14.89
C GLY A 73 -4.06 -9.53 13.86
#